data_AF-A0A257PME3-F1
#
_entry.id   AF-A0A257PME3-F1
#
_cell.length_a   1.000
_cell.length_b   1.000
_cell.length_c   1.000
_cell.angle_alpha   90.00
_cell.angle_beta   90.00
_cell.angle_gamma   90.00
#
_symmetry.space_group_name_H-M   'P 1'
#
loop_
_entity.id
_entity.type
_entity.pdbx_description
1 polymer ?
#
loop_
_entity_poly.entity_id
_entity_poly.type
_entity_poly.pdbx_seq_one_letter_code
_entity_poly.pdbx_strand_id
1 'polypeptide(L)'
;MIKKLFGLTVVAAAALSSVQAAEFTGTLKKVKETNSITVGYRESSIPFSYLDNNGKPIGYAMELCGKIVDAVKTDLKMPGL
;
A
#
# COMPACT_ATOMS: atom_id res chain seq x y z
N MET A 1 6.67 62.66 -15.31
CA MET A 1 5.58 61.68 -15.05
C MET A 1 5.86 60.45 -15.92
N ILE A 2 5.54 59.22 -15.46
CA ILE A 2 5.76 57.90 -16.14
C ILE A 2 7.01 57.10 -15.72
N LYS A 3 7.34 56.99 -14.42
CA LYS A 3 8.42 56.06 -13.96
C LYS A 3 8.08 55.19 -12.75
N LYS A 4 6.80 54.97 -12.45
CA LYS A 4 6.39 54.10 -11.34
C LYS A 4 5.19 53.22 -11.74
N LEU A 5 5.42 52.15 -12.50
CA LEU A 5 4.39 51.12 -12.66
C LEU A 5 4.91 49.71 -13.01
N PHE A 6 6.19 49.43 -12.81
CA PHE A 6 6.79 48.12 -13.12
C PHE A 6 7.19 47.36 -11.84
N GLY A 7 6.25 47.22 -10.91
CA GLY A 7 6.58 46.55 -9.65
C GLY A 7 5.36 46.17 -8.84
N LEU A 8 4.52 45.26 -9.34
CA LEU A 8 3.60 44.50 -8.47
C LEU A 8 2.94 43.30 -9.14
N THR A 9 3.68 42.28 -9.59
CA THR A 9 3.02 41.01 -9.97
C THR A 9 4.01 39.83 -10.03
N VAL A 10 4.56 39.36 -8.91
CA VAL A 10 4.88 37.93 -8.70
C VAL A 10 5.02 37.67 -7.18
N VAL A 11 3.91 37.59 -6.45
CA VAL A 11 3.88 36.91 -5.13
C VAL A 11 2.58 36.11 -5.06
N ALA A 12 2.50 35.01 -5.82
CA ALA A 12 1.35 34.12 -5.80
C ALA A 12 1.74 32.63 -5.86
N ALA A 13 2.97 32.29 -5.46
CA ALA A 13 3.48 30.91 -5.53
C ALA A 13 3.53 30.16 -4.18
N ALA A 14 3.08 30.77 -3.07
CA ALA A 14 3.27 30.22 -1.72
C ALA A 14 2.11 29.36 -1.18
N ALA A 15 1.10 29.03 -2.00
CA ALA A 15 -0.04 28.21 -1.57
C ALA A 15 -0.03 26.79 -2.17
N LEU A 16 1.15 26.23 -2.42
CA LEU A 16 1.28 24.78 -2.60
C LEU A 16 1.16 24.13 -1.21
N SER A 17 -0.08 23.96 -0.76
CA SER A 17 -0.41 23.09 0.37
C SER A 17 0.28 21.75 0.12
N SER A 18 1.28 21.41 0.94
CA SER A 18 1.89 20.10 0.88
C SER A 18 0.82 19.09 1.25
N VAL A 19 0.34 18.35 0.26
CA VAL A 19 -0.53 17.21 0.50
C VAL A 19 0.36 16.14 1.12
N GLN A 20 0.47 16.16 2.45
CA GLN A 20 1.09 15.06 3.18
C GLN A 20 0.20 13.83 2.97
N ALA A 21 0.72 12.83 2.26
CA ALA A 21 0.11 11.52 2.24
C ALA A 21 -0.01 11.02 3.68
N ALA A 22 -1.19 10.53 4.06
CA ALA A 22 -1.38 9.92 5.37
C ALA A 22 -0.34 8.81 5.56
N GLU A 23 0.37 8.84 6.69
CA GLU A 23 1.31 7.77 7.03
C GLU A 23 0.53 6.47 7.24
N PHE A 24 1.05 5.36 6.70
CA PHE A 24 0.49 4.05 7.01
C PHE A 24 0.64 3.78 8.51
N THR A 25 -0.38 3.18 9.11
CA THR A 25 -0.37 2.75 10.52
C THR A 25 -0.71 1.26 10.61
N GLY A 26 -0.50 0.66 11.79
CA GLY A 26 -0.85 -0.75 12.04
C GLY A 26 -0.15 -1.73 11.10
N THR A 27 -0.91 -2.69 10.55
CA THR A 27 -0.38 -3.79 9.74
C THR A 27 0.36 -3.31 8.48
N LEU A 28 -0.17 -2.31 7.78
CA LEU A 28 0.48 -1.79 6.56
C LEU A 28 1.82 -1.11 6.86
N LYS A 29 1.92 -0.42 8.00
CA LYS A 29 3.20 0.11 8.49
C LYS A 29 4.19 -1.03 8.77
N LYS A 30 3.76 -2.05 9.51
CA LYS A 30 4.58 -3.22 9.81
C LYS A 30 5.10 -3.90 8.53
N VAL A 31 4.24 -4.15 7.55
CA VAL A 31 4.62 -4.77 6.27
C VAL A 31 5.69 -3.95 5.54
N LYS A 32 5.54 -2.62 5.52
CA LYS A 32 6.52 -1.72 4.90
C LYS A 32 7.86 -1.73 5.63
N GLU A 33 7.84 -1.80 6.96
CA GLU A 33 9.05 -1.85 7.80
C GLU A 33 9.76 -3.20 7.74
N THR A 34 9.01 -4.32 7.69
CA THR A 34 9.56 -5.68 7.73
C THR A 34 9.78 -6.30 6.35
N ASN A 35 9.34 -5.62 5.28
CA ASN A 35 9.33 -6.13 3.92
C ASN A 35 8.77 -7.57 3.83
N SER A 36 7.70 -7.86 4.57
CA SER A 36 7.10 -9.19 4.62
C SER A 36 5.61 -9.14 5.03
N ILE A 37 4.81 -10.05 4.49
CA ILE A 37 3.42 -10.28 4.88
C ILE A 37 3.29 -11.70 5.44
N THR A 38 2.66 -11.84 6.61
CA THR A 38 2.33 -13.14 7.19
C THR A 38 0.87 -13.48 6.94
N VAL A 39 0.63 -14.62 6.27
CA VAL A 39 -0.72 -15.13 6.02
C VAL A 39 -0.92 -16.40 6.84
N GLY A 40 -1.85 -16.36 7.79
CA GLY A 40 -2.28 -17.55 8.51
C GLY A 40 -3.19 -18.42 7.65
N TYR A 41 -3.07 -19.74 7.77
CA TYR A 41 -3.88 -20.71 7.03
C TYR A 41 -4.44 -21.79 7.97
N ARG A 42 -5.41 -22.56 7.47
CA ARG A 42 -5.96 -23.75 8.13
C ARG A 42 -5.50 -25.00 7.39
N GLU A 43 -5.24 -26.07 8.13
CA GLU A 43 -4.79 -27.34 7.57
C GLU A 43 -5.95 -28.21 7.04
N SER A 44 -7.12 -28.13 7.70
CA SER A 44 -8.23 -29.06 7.47
C SER A 44 -9.58 -28.33 7.35
N SER A 45 -9.69 -27.39 6.42
CA SER A 45 -10.93 -26.66 6.15
C SER A 45 -11.25 -26.63 4.66
N ILE A 46 -11.49 -27.82 4.09
CA ILE A 46 -11.87 -28.00 2.68
C ILE A 46 -13.27 -27.38 2.43
N PRO A 47 -13.49 -26.62 1.34
CA PRO A 47 -12.56 -26.25 0.26
C PRO A 47 -11.89 -24.87 0.44
N PHE A 48 -11.94 -24.27 1.63
CA PHE A 48 -11.50 -22.90 1.88
C PHE A 48 -9.99 -22.77 2.10
N SER A 49 -9.44 -23.50 3.06
CA SER A 49 -8.00 -23.56 3.35
C SER A 49 -7.65 -24.96 3.84
N TYR A 50 -6.79 -25.63 3.10
CA TYR A 50 -6.31 -26.97 3.42
C TYR A 50 -4.94 -27.21 2.80
N LEU A 51 -4.22 -28.21 3.30
CA LEU A 51 -2.94 -28.61 2.71
C LEU A 51 -3.16 -29.53 1.51
N ASP A 52 -2.43 -29.28 0.42
CA ASP A 52 -2.32 -30.25 -0.68
C ASP A 52 -1.35 -31.39 -0.31
N ASN A 53 -1.13 -32.32 -1.25
CA ASN A 53 -0.26 -33.48 -1.04
C ASN A 53 1.23 -33.11 -0.79
N ASN A 54 1.62 -31.85 -1.05
CA ASN A 54 2.96 -31.34 -0.82
C ASN A 54 3.05 -30.47 0.46
N GLY A 55 1.98 -30.40 1.25
CA GLY A 55 1.91 -29.54 2.43
C GLY A 55 1.77 -28.06 2.09
N LYS A 56 1.36 -27.70 0.87
CA LYS A 56 1.11 -26.32 0.48
C LYS A 56 -0.33 -25.92 0.84
N PRO A 57 -0.55 -24.81 1.55
CA PRO A 57 -1.90 -24.28 1.75
C PRO A 57 -2.55 -23.87 0.42
N ILE A 58 -3.75 -24.40 0.16
CA ILE A 58 -4.58 -24.13 -1.02
C ILE A 58 -6.07 -23.97 -0.63
N GLY A 59 -6.90 -23.60 -1.60
CA GLY A 59 -8.34 -23.42 -1.43
C GLY A 59 -8.80 -21.97 -1.64
N TYR A 60 -10.12 -21.76 -1.61
CA TYR A 60 -10.74 -20.46 -1.94
C TYR A 60 -10.20 -19.30 -1.09
N ALA A 61 -10.00 -19.52 0.22
CA ALA A 61 -9.49 -18.47 1.11
C ALA A 61 -8.03 -18.14 0.79
N MET A 62 -7.21 -19.12 0.40
CA MET A 62 -5.82 -18.89 0.02
C MET A 62 -5.69 -18.11 -1.28
N GLU A 63 -6.57 -18.36 -2.25
CA GLU A 63 -6.64 -17.56 -3.49
C GLU A 63 -7.03 -16.10 -3.20
N LEU A 64 -8.03 -15.90 -2.34
CA LEU A 64 -8.44 -14.56 -1.91
C LEU A 64 -7.31 -13.82 -1.19
N CYS A 65 -6.62 -14.49 -0.26
CA CYS A 65 -5.45 -13.92 0.42
C CYS A 65 -4.34 -13.56 -0.58
N GLY A 66 -4.11 -14.35 -1.62
CA GLY A 66 -3.18 -14.01 -2.71
C GLY A 66 -3.54 -12.67 -3.38
N LYS A 67 -4.81 -12.49 -3.75
CA LYS A 67 -5.28 -11.22 -4.32
C LYS A 67 -5.13 -10.03 -3.37
N ILE A 68 -5.34 -10.24 -2.07
CA ILE A 68 -5.12 -9.20 -1.05
C ILE A 68 -3.63 -8.85 -0.97
N VAL A 69 -2.74 -9.84 -1.01
CA VAL A 69 -1.29 -9.60 -1.04
C VAL A 69 -0.91 -8.74 -2.25
N ASP A 70 -1.42 -9.05 -3.44
CA ASP A 70 -1.15 -8.26 -4.66
C ASP A 70 -1.65 -6.82 -4.54
N ALA A 71 -2.83 -6.62 -3.95
CA ALA A 71 -3.36 -5.29 -3.66
C ALA A 71 -2.45 -4.52 -2.69
N VAL A 72 -1.98 -5.17 -1.62
CA VAL A 72 -1.05 -4.56 -0.65
C VAL A 72 0.27 -4.18 -1.31
N LYS A 73 0.85 -5.02 -2.19
CA LYS A 73 2.07 -4.68 -2.94
C LYS A 73 1.88 -3.41 -3.77
N THR A 74 0.71 -3.28 -4.40
CA THR A 74 0.35 -2.14 -5.23
C THR A 74 0.19 -0.87 -4.38
N ASP A 75 -0.60 -0.94 -3.31
CA ASP A 75 -0.88 0.20 -2.42
C ASP A 75 0.38 0.72 -1.73
N LEU A 76 1.28 -0.20 -1.31
CA LEU A 76 2.55 0.15 -0.68
C LEU A 76 3.65 0.53 -1.69
N LYS A 77 3.41 0.32 -3.00
CA LYS A 77 4.39 0.50 -4.08
C LYS A 77 5.65 -0.36 -3.88
N MET A 78 5.46 -1.61 -3.44
CA MET A 78 6.52 -2.57 -3.12
C MET A 78 6.38 -3.82 -4.01
N PRO A 79 6.77 -3.77 -5.29
CA PRO A 79 6.62 -4.90 -6.21
C PRO A 79 7.48 -6.13 -5.85
N GLY A 80 8.55 -5.93 -5.07
CA GLY A 80 9.46 -6.98 -4.60
C GLY A 80 9.19 -7.50 -3.19
N LEU A 81 8.05 -7.13 -2.59
CA LEU A 81 7.55 -7.71 -1.33
C LEU A 81 7.15 -9.17 -1.53
#